data_AF-A0A8G2FFI4-F1
#
_entry.id   AF-A0A8G2FFI4-F1
#
_cell.length_a   1.000
_cell.length_b   1.000
_cell.length_c   1.000
_cell.angle_alpha   90.00
_cell.angle_beta   90.00
_cell.angle_gamma   90.00
#
_symmetry.space_group_name_H-M   'P 1'
#
loop_
_entity.id
_entity.type
_entity.pdbx_description
1 polymer ?
#
loop_
_entity_poly.entity_id
_entity_poly.type
_entity_poly.pdbx_seq_one_letter_code
_entity_poly.pdbx_strand_id
1 'polypeptide(L)'
;MTLCGYDVDCETILDLTDKDIRAASNVTLDDLGCAWKDLATRKIEPPSWAMMKRLAAGGVAGIIVQSFAIGATASDVNVIFWEWGDVPPCQVKVIDDAGRLPKNMSSWT
;
A
#
# COMPACT_ATOMS: atom_id res chain seq x y z
N MET A 1 -8.50 20.57 1.34
CA MET A 1 -7.52 19.46 1.30
C MET A 1 -7.29 19.00 2.71
N THR A 2 -7.49 17.73 3.00
CA THR A 2 -7.30 17.13 4.33
C THR A 2 -6.04 16.28 4.28
N LEU A 3 -5.14 16.46 5.25
CA LEU A 3 -3.95 15.63 5.44
C LEU A 3 -4.01 15.06 6.86
N CYS A 4 -3.75 13.76 7.00
CA CYS A 4 -3.68 13.08 8.29
C CYS A 4 -2.36 12.31 8.40
N GLY A 5 -1.86 12.22 9.63
CA GLY A 5 -0.76 11.32 9.98
C GLY A 5 -1.30 9.98 10.42
N TYR A 6 -0.48 8.94 10.29
CA TYR A 6 -0.75 7.62 10.83
C TYR A 6 0.46 7.18 11.65
N ASP A 7 0.18 6.58 12.80
CA ASP A 7 1.13 5.80 13.59
C ASP A 7 1.05 4.35 13.11
N VAL A 8 2.19 3.83 12.63
CA VAL A 8 2.26 2.52 11.97
C VAL A 8 3.31 1.68 12.68
N ASP A 9 2.89 0.50 13.13
CA ASP A 9 3.76 -0.54 13.68
C ASP A 9 3.38 -1.86 13.02
N CYS A 10 4.08 -2.22 11.95
CA CYS A 10 3.82 -3.45 11.21
C CYS A 10 5.11 -4.16 10.85
N GLU A 11 5.30 -5.34 11.44
CA GLU A 11 6.57 -6.08 11.35
C GLU A 11 6.81 -6.70 9.97
N THR A 12 5.75 -7.04 9.23
CA THR A 12 5.85 -7.79 7.97
C THR A 12 5.58 -6.92 6.74
N ILE A 13 6.16 -5.71 6.71
CA ILE A 13 6.18 -4.84 5.54
C ILE A 13 7.43 -5.09 4.71
N LEU A 14 7.24 -5.36 3.43
CA LEU A 14 8.33 -5.61 2.49
C LEU A 14 8.66 -4.35 1.69
N ASP A 15 9.90 -3.87 1.80
CA ASP A 15 10.35 -2.71 1.03
C ASP A 15 10.77 -3.11 -0.39
N LEU A 16 9.87 -2.88 -1.34
CA LEU A 16 10.08 -3.18 -2.76
C LEU A 16 10.71 -2.01 -3.53
N THR A 17 11.05 -0.91 -2.85
CA THR A 17 11.92 0.13 -3.44
C THR A 17 13.34 -0.40 -3.56
N ASP A 18 13.77 -1.22 -2.59
CA ASP A 18 15.01 -1.96 -2.65
C ASP A 18 14.98 -3.02 -3.77
N LYS A 19 15.97 -2.95 -4.66
CA LYS A 19 16.07 -3.83 -5.83
C LYS A 19 16.34 -5.30 -5.45
N ASP A 20 17.08 -5.54 -4.38
CA ASP A 20 17.53 -6.87 -3.97
C ASP A 20 16.39 -7.58 -3.23
N ILE A 21 15.64 -6.84 -2.39
CA ILE A 21 14.40 -7.33 -1.77
C ILE A 21 13.36 -7.64 -2.86
N ARG A 22 13.20 -6.75 -3.84
CA ARG A 22 12.28 -6.94 -4.97
C ARG A 22 12.63 -8.17 -5.80
N ALA A 23 13.92 -8.38 -6.11
CA ALA A 23 14.39 -9.56 -6.82
C ALA A 23 14.18 -10.85 -6.01
N ALA A 24 14.53 -10.87 -4.72
CA ALA A 24 14.32 -12.01 -3.83
C ALA A 24 12.83 -12.39 -3.70
N SER A 25 11.95 -11.39 -3.84
CA SER A 25 10.50 -11.56 -3.74
C SER A 25 9.83 -11.86 -5.08
N ASN A 26 10.60 -12.00 -6.16
CA ASN A 26 10.14 -12.21 -7.53
C ASN A 26 9.05 -11.20 -7.94
N VAL A 27 9.29 -9.93 -7.65
CA VAL A 27 8.42 -8.81 -8.07
C VAL A 27 9.19 -7.96 -9.08
N THR A 28 8.52 -7.53 -10.14
CA THR A 28 9.11 -6.62 -11.13
C THR A 28 8.49 -5.22 -11.02
N LEU A 29 9.14 -4.21 -11.60
CA LEU A 29 8.53 -2.89 -11.70
C LEU A 29 7.31 -2.89 -12.62
N ASP A 30 7.24 -3.80 -13.61
CA ASP A 30 6.08 -3.94 -14.49
C ASP A 30 4.87 -4.52 -13.76
N ASP A 31 5.09 -5.44 -12.80
CA ASP A 31 4.02 -5.92 -11.93
C ASP A 31 3.40 -4.76 -11.14
N LEU A 32 4.25 -3.92 -10.57
CA LEU A 32 3.86 -2.76 -9.74
C LEU A 32 3.21 -1.64 -10.57
N GLY A 33 3.78 -1.34 -11.73
CA GLY A 33 3.37 -0.27 -12.63
C GLY A 33 2.32 -0.67 -13.66
N CYS A 34 1.75 -1.89 -13.57
CA CYS A 34 0.78 -2.36 -14.55
C CYS A 34 -0.46 -1.44 -14.61
N ALA A 35 -1.13 -1.41 -15.76
CA ALA A 35 -2.38 -0.66 -15.98
C ALA A 35 -3.57 -1.35 -15.28
N TRP A 36 -3.47 -1.55 -13.97
CA TRP A 36 -4.36 -2.39 -13.17
C TRP A 36 -5.83 -2.04 -13.36
N LYS A 37 -6.15 -0.74 -13.52
CA LYS A 37 -7.52 -0.26 -13.70
C LYS A 37 -8.10 -0.68 -15.05
N ASP A 38 -7.33 -0.63 -16.13
CA ASP A 38 -7.76 -1.12 -17.45
C ASP A 38 -7.97 -2.63 -17.42
N LEU A 39 -6.97 -3.36 -16.91
CA LEU A 39 -7.02 -4.82 -16.79
C LEU A 39 -8.25 -5.28 -16.00
N ALA A 40 -8.47 -4.69 -14.82
CA ALA A 40 -9.62 -5.00 -13.98
C ALA A 40 -10.96 -4.64 -14.67
N THR A 41 -11.02 -3.52 -15.40
CA THR A 41 -12.21 -3.13 -16.19
C THR A 41 -12.55 -4.18 -17.25
N ARG A 42 -11.52 -4.78 -17.84
CA ARG A 42 -11.63 -5.88 -18.82
C ARG A 42 -11.80 -7.26 -18.19
N LYS A 43 -11.96 -7.34 -16.87
CA LYS A 43 -12.06 -8.58 -16.08
C LYS A 43 -10.84 -9.50 -16.19
N ILE A 44 -9.67 -8.92 -16.44
CA ILE A 44 -8.37 -9.61 -16.42
C ILE A 44 -7.72 -9.31 -15.07
N GLU A 45 -7.21 -10.34 -14.40
CA GLU A 45 -6.50 -10.14 -13.14
C GLU A 45 -5.22 -9.31 -13.36
N PRO A 46 -5.07 -8.15 -12.69
CA PRO A 46 -3.84 -7.37 -12.78
C PRO A 46 -2.63 -8.12 -12.19
N PRO A 47 -1.44 -8.02 -12.81
CA PRO A 47 -0.20 -8.55 -12.25
C PRO A 47 0.06 -8.10 -10.81
N SER A 48 -0.23 -6.83 -10.48
CA SER A 48 -0.10 -6.30 -9.12
C SER A 48 -0.99 -7.03 -8.10
N TRP A 49 -2.15 -7.54 -8.51
CA TRP A 49 -3.06 -8.28 -7.63
C TRP A 49 -2.60 -9.72 -7.42
N ALA A 50 -2.15 -10.38 -8.49
CA ALA A 50 -1.57 -11.73 -8.40
C ALA A 50 -0.30 -11.71 -7.52
N MET A 51 0.55 -10.69 -7.68
CA MET A 51 1.71 -10.44 -6.84
C MET A 51 1.32 -10.23 -5.37
N MET A 52 0.34 -9.34 -5.10
CA MET A 52 -0.15 -9.11 -3.74
C MET A 52 -0.66 -10.41 -3.09
N LYS A 53 -1.50 -11.19 -3.78
CA LYS A 53 -2.03 -12.47 -3.26
C LYS A 53 -0.92 -13.44 -2.88
N ARG A 54 0.13 -13.53 -3.72
CA ARG A 54 1.29 -14.38 -3.45
C ARG A 54 2.08 -13.91 -2.22
N LEU A 55 2.32 -12.60 -2.08
CA LEU A 55 3.02 -12.06 -0.92
C LEU A 55 2.19 -12.24 0.36
N ALA A 56 0.88 -11.97 0.30
CA ALA A 56 -0.05 -12.17 1.40
C ALA A 56 -0.09 -13.65 1.86
N ALA A 57 -0.12 -14.60 0.91
CA ALA A 57 -0.04 -16.02 1.23
C ALA A 57 1.30 -16.42 1.89
N GLY A 58 2.35 -15.61 1.73
CA GLY A 58 3.64 -15.74 2.40
C GLY A 58 3.73 -15.03 3.75
N GLY A 59 2.65 -14.43 4.26
CA GLY A 59 2.63 -13.74 5.55
C GLY A 59 3.12 -12.28 5.53
N VAL A 60 3.34 -11.71 4.35
CA VAL A 60 3.63 -10.27 4.20
C VAL A 60 2.32 -9.51 4.40
N ALA A 61 2.28 -8.51 5.27
CA ALA A 61 1.06 -7.72 5.56
C ALA A 61 0.90 -6.49 4.65
N GLY A 62 1.99 -6.07 4.01
CA GLY A 62 2.02 -4.92 3.11
C GLY A 62 3.37 -4.69 2.45
N ILE A 63 3.45 -3.65 1.62
CA ILE A 63 4.63 -3.29 0.84
C ILE A 63 4.88 -1.78 0.84
N ILE A 64 6.16 -1.40 0.74
CA ILE A 64 6.58 -0.05 0.36
C ILE A 64 7.00 -0.09 -1.10
N VAL A 65 6.47 0.82 -1.91
CA VAL A 65 6.71 0.88 -3.36
C VAL A 65 6.92 2.31 -3.81
N GLN A 66 7.66 2.51 -4.90
CA GLN A 66 7.69 3.80 -5.57
C GLN A 66 6.30 4.16 -6.10
N SER A 67 6.01 5.46 -6.18
CA SER A 67 4.81 5.96 -6.82
C SER A 67 4.95 5.90 -8.34
N PHE A 68 3.86 5.46 -9.01
CA PHE A 68 3.75 5.42 -10.47
C PHE A 68 2.85 6.54 -11.00
N ALA A 69 2.53 7.54 -10.16
CA ALA A 69 1.79 8.72 -10.60
C ALA A 69 2.61 9.53 -11.62
N ILE A 70 1.93 10.24 -12.53
CA ILE A 70 2.59 11.11 -13.50
C ILE A 70 3.39 12.18 -12.76
N GLY A 71 4.69 12.26 -13.03
CA GLY A 71 5.61 13.21 -12.40
C GLY A 71 6.21 12.74 -11.07
N ALA A 72 5.89 11.53 -10.60
CA ALA A 72 6.54 10.95 -9.42
C ALA A 72 8.04 10.68 -9.68
N THR A 73 8.81 10.81 -8.61
CA THR A 73 10.25 10.56 -8.54
C THR A 73 10.54 9.35 -7.65
N ALA A 74 11.79 8.91 -7.61
CA ALA A 74 12.21 7.80 -6.75
C ALA A 74 12.02 8.07 -5.24
N SER A 75 11.90 9.33 -4.82
CA SER A 75 11.60 9.70 -3.42
C SER A 75 10.11 9.67 -3.09
N ASP A 76 9.24 9.60 -4.10
CA ASP A 76 7.80 9.51 -3.88
C ASP A 76 7.43 8.04 -3.69
N VAL A 77 7.10 7.67 -2.45
CA VAL A 77 6.78 6.29 -2.09
C VAL A 77 5.36 6.17 -1.55
N ASN A 78 4.75 5.02 -1.78
CA ASN A 78 3.50 4.63 -1.17
C ASN A 78 3.74 3.46 -0.23
N VAL A 79 2.96 3.40 0.84
CA VAL A 79 2.85 2.21 1.69
C VAL A 79 1.47 1.63 1.48
N ILE A 80 1.41 0.32 1.22
CA ILE A 80 0.17 -0.40 0.93
C ILE A 80 0.01 -1.49 1.97
N PHE A 81 -1.13 -1.51 2.65
CA PHE A 81 -1.49 -2.53 3.65
C PHE A 81 -2.68 -3.34 3.13
N TRP A 82 -2.62 -4.66 3.23
CA TRP A 82 -3.77 -5.53 3.02
C TRP A 82 -4.15 -6.33 4.27
N GLU A 83 -3.24 -6.42 5.24
CA GLU A 83 -3.52 -6.90 6.60
C GLU A 83 -3.10 -5.81 7.59
N TRP A 84 -4.07 -5.31 8.38
CA TRP A 84 -3.82 -4.29 9.40
C TRP A 84 -4.97 -4.22 10.41
N GLY A 85 -4.68 -3.66 11.59
CA GLY A 85 -5.63 -3.39 12.67
C GLY A 85 -5.22 -2.14 13.48
N ASP A 86 -5.81 -1.96 14.65
CA ASP A 86 -5.51 -0.86 15.58
C ASP A 86 -4.48 -1.25 16.67
N VAL A 87 -3.93 -2.47 16.59
CA VAL A 87 -2.94 -3.04 17.50
C VAL A 87 -1.87 -3.86 16.74
N PRO A 88 -0.69 -4.12 17.34
CA PRO A 88 0.34 -4.99 16.77
C PRO A 88 -0.16 -6.43 16.52
N PRO A 89 0.47 -7.21 15.62
CA PRO A 89 1.77 -6.94 14.97
C PRO A 89 1.71 -6.13 13.68
N CYS A 90 0.51 -5.71 13.23
CA CYS A 90 0.32 -4.81 12.09
C CYS A 90 -0.73 -3.73 12.39
N GLN A 91 -0.31 -2.76 13.19
CA GLN A 91 -1.07 -1.58 13.56
C GLN A 91 -0.97 -0.49 12.49
N VAL A 92 -2.12 0.09 12.13
CA VAL A 92 -2.23 1.34 11.38
C VAL A 92 -3.26 2.22 12.07
N LYS A 93 -2.80 3.18 12.86
CA LYS A 93 -3.67 4.05 13.68
C LYS A 93 -3.59 5.48 13.17
N VAL A 94 -4.75 6.08 12.91
CA VAL A 94 -4.79 7.50 12.54
C VAL A 94 -4.44 8.40 13.72
N ILE A 95 -3.61 9.41 13.48
CA ILE A 95 -3.28 10.46 14.43
C ILE A 95 -4.25 11.63 14.17
N ASP A 96 -5.27 11.76 15.02
CA ASP A 96 -6.27 12.83 14.97
C ASP A 96 -6.55 13.41 16.36
N ASP A 97 -5.50 13.80 17.08
CA ASP A 97 -5.61 14.34 18.45
C ASP A 97 -6.48 15.60 18.53
N ALA A 98 -6.62 16.32 17.41
CA ALA A 98 -7.41 17.54 17.31
C ALA A 98 -8.85 17.31 16.81
N GLY A 99 -9.26 16.04 16.54
CA GLY A 99 -10.60 15.69 16.10
C GLY A 99 -11.04 16.37 14.81
N ARG A 100 -10.10 16.59 13.87
CA ARG A 100 -10.35 17.28 12.60
C ARG A 100 -10.90 16.36 11.54
N LEU A 101 -10.78 15.04 11.71
CA LEU A 101 -11.28 14.09 10.74
C LEU A 101 -12.78 13.84 10.94
N PRO A 102 -13.53 13.73 9.85
CA PRO A 102 -14.93 13.33 9.90
C PRO A 102 -15.10 11.97 10.59
N LYS A 103 -16.02 11.89 11.54
CA LYS A 103 -16.26 10.68 12.35
C LYS A 103 -16.89 9.54 11.53
N ASN A 104 -17.66 9.88 10.50
CA ASN A 104 -18.37 8.96 9.64
C ASN A 104 -18.76 9.65 8.32
N MET A 105 -19.41 8.91 7.41
CA MET A 105 -19.82 9.41 6.09
C MET A 105 -20.71 10.66 6.16
N SER A 106 -21.51 10.85 7.21
CA SER A 106 -22.38 12.02 7.36
C SER A 106 -21.68 13.22 8.02
N SER A 107 -20.43 13.08 8.44
CA SER A 107 -19.64 14.14 9.08
C SER A 107 -18.78 14.93 8.09
N TRP A 108 -18.82 14.58 6.80
CA TRP A 108 -18.15 15.36 5.75
C TRP A 108 -19.04 16.56 5.39
N THR A 109 -18.58 17.78 5.70
CA THR A 109 -19.14 19.04 5.20
C THR A 109 -18.46 19.50 3.93
#